data_AF-A0A968Q1N9-F1
#
_entry.id   AF-A0A968Q1N9-F1
#
_cell.length_a   1.000
_cell.length_b   1.000
_cell.length_c   1.000
_cell.angle_alpha   90.00
_cell.angle_beta   90.00
_cell.angle_gamma   90.00
#
_symmetry.space_group_name_H-M   'P 1'
#
loop_
_entity.id
_entity.type
_entity.pdbx_description
1 polymer ?
#
loop_
_entity_poly.entity_id
_entity_poly.type
_entity_poly.pdbx_seq_one_letter_code
_entity_poly.pdbx_strand_id
1 'polypeptide(L)'
;IEALGYGTCILVAHDWGGAIAWQFAYTYPEMIGKLIVMNLPHPAKFSEGLRTPQQLLKSWYIFFFQIPFLPEWCFAFNDYAAISSAFTEWAIDKTAFTKADIEAFKDAAAKRGALTGMINYYRNILQTGAINSRNWGAIEIPTLMIWGENDAALGKELTYGTEAYVKDLTLKYIPNCSHWVQQEQPNLVNQYMREFLL
;
A
#
# COMPACT_ATOMS: atom_id res chain seq x y z
N ILE A 1 4.96 0.73 19.27
CA ILE A 1 3.78 1.24 20.01
C ILE A 1 4.14 1.37 21.50
N GLU A 2 4.51 0.28 22.18
CA GLU A 2 4.92 0.32 23.60
C GLU A 2 6.09 1.26 23.90
N ALA A 3 7.12 1.26 23.03
CA ALA A 3 8.28 2.16 23.18
C ALA A 3 7.91 3.66 23.11
N LEU A 4 6.73 4.00 22.58
CA LEU A 4 6.18 5.36 22.57
C LEU A 4 5.27 5.64 23.78
N GLY A 5 5.11 4.68 24.70
CA GLY A 5 4.29 4.79 25.91
C GLY A 5 2.81 4.45 25.73
N TYR A 6 2.41 3.86 24.60
CA TYR A 6 1.02 3.51 24.31
C TYR A 6 0.78 2.00 24.39
N GLY A 7 -0.40 1.60 24.84
CA GLY A 7 -0.86 0.19 24.82
C GLY A 7 -1.64 -0.17 23.55
N THR A 8 -2.36 0.80 22.97
CA THR A 8 -3.15 0.62 21.74
C THR A 8 -2.99 1.83 20.82
N CYS A 9 -3.27 1.65 19.53
CA CYS A 9 -3.30 2.76 18.57
C CYS A 9 -4.44 2.63 17.54
N ILE A 10 -4.69 3.72 16.84
CA ILE A 10 -5.32 3.69 15.52
C ILE A 10 -4.18 3.51 14.52
N LEU A 11 -4.20 2.42 13.77
CA LEU A 11 -3.17 2.14 12.77
C LEU A 11 -3.65 2.59 11.39
N VAL A 12 -3.00 3.61 10.84
CA VAL A 12 -3.29 4.13 9.49
C VAL A 12 -2.12 3.77 8.58
N ALA A 13 -2.42 3.19 7.41
CA ALA A 13 -1.40 2.63 6.55
C ALA A 13 -1.77 2.76 5.06
N HIS A 14 -0.75 2.85 4.21
CA HIS A 14 -0.86 2.92 2.75
C HIS A 14 0.20 2.02 2.11
N ASP A 15 -0.13 1.42 0.97
CA ASP A 15 0.78 0.56 0.17
C ASP A 15 1.54 -0.46 1.05
N TRP A 16 2.88 -0.56 0.98
CA TRP A 16 3.67 -1.47 1.82
C TRP A 16 3.43 -1.32 3.32
N GLY A 17 3.11 -0.12 3.79
CA GLY A 17 2.67 0.10 5.17
C GLY A 17 1.40 -0.68 5.49
N GLY A 18 0.47 -0.79 4.52
CA GLY A 18 -0.73 -1.62 4.63
C GLY A 18 -0.40 -3.10 4.77
N ALA A 19 0.67 -3.58 4.13
CA ALA A 19 1.01 -5.01 4.12
C ALA A 19 1.53 -5.40 5.50
N ILE A 20 2.32 -4.51 6.07
CA ILE A 20 2.76 -4.56 7.45
C ILE A 20 1.53 -4.46 8.38
N ALA A 21 0.61 -3.54 8.13
CA ALA A 21 -0.56 -3.33 8.99
C ALA A 21 -1.51 -4.54 9.03
N TRP A 22 -1.76 -5.21 7.90
CA TRP A 22 -2.52 -6.46 7.87
C TRP A 22 -1.85 -7.54 8.71
N GLN A 23 -0.55 -7.75 8.51
CA GLN A 23 0.19 -8.74 9.29
C GLN A 23 0.21 -8.38 10.78
N PHE A 24 0.35 -7.09 11.10
CA PHE A 24 0.34 -6.60 12.48
C PHE A 24 -1.03 -6.83 13.14
N ALA A 25 -2.14 -6.59 12.43
CA ALA A 25 -3.49 -6.86 12.91
C ALA A 25 -3.74 -8.35 13.21
N TYR A 26 -3.16 -9.25 12.44
CA TYR A 26 -3.22 -10.69 12.75
C TYR A 26 -2.32 -11.12 13.90
N THR A 27 -1.21 -10.42 14.12
CA THR A 27 -0.19 -10.84 15.08
C THR A 27 -0.42 -10.25 16.47
N TYR A 28 -0.84 -8.98 16.52
CA TYR A 28 -1.03 -8.21 17.75
C TYR A 28 -2.37 -7.44 17.72
N PRO A 29 -3.51 -8.14 17.55
CA PRO A 29 -4.81 -7.49 17.42
C PRO A 29 -5.16 -6.60 18.62
N GLU A 30 -4.72 -6.96 19.81
CA GLU A 30 -4.92 -6.21 21.05
C GLU A 30 -4.29 -4.82 21.05
N MET A 31 -3.30 -4.59 20.19
CA MET A 31 -2.60 -3.30 20.07
C MET A 31 -3.29 -2.33 19.12
N ILE A 32 -4.36 -2.74 18.43
CA ILE A 32 -5.05 -1.94 17.42
C ILE A 32 -6.51 -1.74 17.82
N GLY A 33 -6.88 -0.49 18.08
CA GLY A 33 -8.29 -0.13 18.35
C GLY A 33 -9.12 0.00 17.07
N LYS A 34 -8.53 0.60 16.02
CA LYS A 34 -9.12 0.74 14.68
C LYS A 34 -8.02 0.67 13.63
N LEU A 35 -8.30 0.05 12.49
CA LEU A 35 -7.38 -0.08 11.36
C LEU A 35 -7.87 0.73 10.16
N ILE A 36 -6.98 1.45 9.49
CA ILE A 36 -7.26 2.18 8.25
C ILE A 36 -6.22 1.80 7.21
N VAL A 37 -6.63 1.21 6.09
CA VAL A 37 -5.75 0.78 4.99
C VAL A 37 -6.14 1.49 3.71
N MET A 38 -5.17 2.14 3.08
CA MET A 38 -5.35 2.89 1.84
C MET A 38 -4.64 2.16 0.70
N ASN A 39 -5.36 1.86 -0.38
CA ASN A 39 -4.84 1.27 -1.62
C ASN A 39 -3.89 0.08 -1.43
N LEU A 40 -4.19 -0.81 -0.48
CA LEU A 40 -3.55 -2.11 -0.41
C LEU A 40 -4.57 -3.20 -0.06
N PRO A 41 -4.64 -4.28 -0.87
CA PRO A 41 -5.57 -5.36 -0.60
C PRO A 41 -5.18 -6.17 0.63
N HIS A 42 -6.16 -6.91 1.15
CA HIS A 42 -5.88 -7.98 2.10
C HIS A 42 -4.92 -9.03 1.46
N PRO A 43 -3.93 -9.59 2.18
CA PRO A 43 -2.96 -10.51 1.60
C PRO A 43 -3.57 -11.73 0.90
N ALA A 44 -4.66 -12.28 1.43
CA ALA A 44 -5.40 -13.37 0.80
C ALA A 44 -5.95 -12.96 -0.58
N LYS A 45 -6.54 -11.77 -0.66
CA LYS A 45 -7.10 -11.22 -1.90
C LYS A 45 -6.03 -10.87 -2.90
N PHE A 46 -4.87 -10.41 -2.45
CA PHE A 46 -3.71 -10.21 -3.31
C PHE A 46 -3.23 -11.53 -3.93
N SER A 47 -3.12 -12.59 -3.12
CA SER A 47 -2.75 -13.94 -3.60
C SER A 47 -3.72 -14.49 -4.65
N GLU A 48 -5.02 -14.35 -4.41
CA GLU A 48 -6.05 -14.71 -5.39
C GLU A 48 -5.93 -13.86 -6.66
N GLY A 49 -5.73 -12.54 -6.51
CA GLY A 49 -5.58 -11.59 -7.59
C GLY A 49 -4.42 -11.90 -8.51
N LEU A 50 -3.24 -12.28 -7.98
CA LEU A 50 -2.07 -12.65 -8.78
C LEU A 50 -2.29 -13.88 -9.68
N ARG A 51 -3.39 -14.63 -9.50
CA ARG A 51 -3.79 -15.72 -10.41
C ARG A 51 -4.65 -15.23 -11.58
N THR A 52 -5.05 -13.96 -11.59
CA THR A 52 -5.83 -13.35 -12.68
C THR A 52 -4.90 -12.62 -13.66
N PRO A 53 -5.15 -12.70 -14.99
CA PRO A 53 -4.36 -11.97 -15.97
C PRO A 53 -4.32 -10.45 -15.72
N GLN A 54 -5.44 -9.87 -15.27
CA GLN A 54 -5.60 -8.44 -15.06
C GLN A 54 -4.62 -7.92 -14.00
N GLN A 55 -4.62 -8.52 -12.81
CA GLN A 55 -3.71 -8.09 -11.74
C GLN A 55 -2.27 -8.57 -11.99
N LEU A 56 -2.07 -9.74 -12.59
CA LEU A 56 -0.72 -10.22 -12.90
C LEU A 56 0.03 -9.27 -13.85
N LEU A 57 -0.67 -8.73 -14.87
CA LEU A 57 -0.12 -7.72 -15.76
C LEU A 57 0.23 -6.43 -15.02
N LYS A 58 -0.63 -5.95 -14.12
CA LYS A 58 -0.34 -4.79 -13.26
C LYS A 58 0.86 -5.03 -12.33
N SER A 59 1.08 -6.28 -11.93
CA SER A 59 2.12 -6.69 -10.97
C SER A 59 3.46 -7.06 -11.61
N TRP A 60 3.68 -6.75 -12.90
CA TRP A 60 4.91 -7.08 -13.61
C TRP A 60 6.18 -6.61 -12.89
N TYR A 61 6.09 -5.46 -12.20
CA TYR A 61 7.20 -4.84 -11.49
C TYR A 61 7.73 -5.73 -10.35
N ILE A 62 6.90 -6.60 -9.77
CA ILE A 62 7.33 -7.55 -8.71
C ILE A 62 8.41 -8.48 -9.24
N PHE A 63 8.30 -8.93 -10.50
CA PHE A 63 9.27 -9.78 -11.16
C PHE A 63 10.52 -9.01 -11.60
N PHE A 64 10.33 -7.79 -12.13
CA PHE A 64 11.44 -6.89 -12.46
C PHE A 64 12.34 -6.63 -11.25
N PHE A 65 11.75 -6.44 -10.06
CA PHE A 65 12.47 -6.22 -8.81
C PHE A 65 13.30 -7.40 -8.31
N GLN A 66 13.12 -8.59 -8.87
CA GLN A 66 13.96 -9.76 -8.54
C GLN A 66 15.33 -9.72 -9.23
N ILE A 67 15.50 -8.93 -10.28
CA ILE A 67 16.76 -8.87 -11.02
C ILE A 67 17.82 -8.18 -10.13
N PRO A 68 18.97 -8.82 -9.86
CA PRO A 68 19.99 -8.21 -9.01
C PRO A 68 20.53 -6.91 -9.61
N PHE A 69 20.61 -5.86 -8.78
CA PHE A 69 21.18 -4.53 -9.06
C PHE A 69 20.49 -3.68 -10.13
N LEU A 70 19.82 -4.29 -11.12
CA LEU A 70 19.20 -3.58 -12.24
C LEU A 70 18.12 -2.58 -11.79
N PRO A 71 17.17 -2.93 -10.91
CA PRO A 71 16.18 -1.99 -10.43
C PRO A 71 16.80 -0.81 -9.69
N GLU A 72 17.75 -1.05 -8.78
CA GLU A 72 18.47 0.02 -8.10
C GLU A 72 19.14 0.97 -9.10
N TRP A 73 19.80 0.42 -10.12
CA TRP A 73 20.44 1.22 -11.15
C TRP A 73 19.42 2.03 -11.96
N CYS A 74 18.32 1.43 -12.40
CA CYS A 74 17.25 2.13 -13.14
C CYS A 74 16.63 3.26 -12.31
N PHE A 75 16.41 3.03 -11.01
CA PHE A 75 15.82 4.03 -10.12
C PHE A 75 16.80 5.14 -9.73
N ALA A 76 18.12 4.89 -9.74
CA ALA A 76 19.13 5.92 -9.51
C ALA A 76 19.46 6.74 -10.78
N PHE A 77 19.12 6.23 -11.96
CA PHE A 77 19.46 6.85 -13.24
C PHE A 77 18.70 8.16 -13.48
N ASN A 78 19.35 9.08 -14.22
CA ASN A 78 18.79 10.37 -14.64
C ASN A 78 18.13 11.15 -13.49
N ASP A 79 18.87 11.33 -12.39
CA ASP A 79 18.39 12.04 -11.20
C ASP A 79 17.06 11.48 -10.68
N TYR A 80 17.02 10.16 -10.47
CA TYR A 80 15.86 9.44 -9.92
C TYR A 80 14.55 9.71 -10.69
N ALA A 81 14.63 9.91 -12.01
CA ALA A 81 13.47 10.23 -12.84
C ALA A 81 12.31 9.21 -12.73
N ALA A 82 12.63 7.93 -12.49
CA ALA A 82 11.63 6.89 -12.25
C ALA A 82 10.77 7.16 -11.00
N ILE A 83 11.37 7.70 -9.92
CA ILE A 83 10.65 8.11 -8.71
C ILE A 83 9.72 9.27 -9.03
N SER A 84 10.23 10.32 -9.69
CA SER A 84 9.40 11.45 -10.11
C SER A 84 8.21 10.97 -10.94
N SER A 85 8.47 10.12 -11.94
CA SER A 85 7.42 9.61 -12.83
C SER A 85 6.38 8.77 -12.10
N ALA A 86 6.77 7.94 -11.12
CA ALA A 86 5.83 7.15 -10.34
C ALA A 86 4.84 8.01 -9.54
N PHE A 87 5.28 9.17 -9.03
CA PHE A 87 4.40 10.08 -8.29
C PHE A 87 3.61 11.01 -9.21
N THR A 88 4.18 11.51 -10.32
CA THR A 88 3.49 12.46 -11.21
C THR A 88 2.67 11.78 -12.30
N GLU A 89 3.22 10.76 -12.98
CA GLU A 89 2.58 10.16 -14.14
C GLU A 89 1.45 9.20 -13.77
N TRP A 90 1.55 8.54 -12.61
CA TRP A 90 0.51 7.60 -12.16
C TRP A 90 -0.63 8.30 -11.43
N ALA A 91 -0.41 9.49 -10.87
CA ALA A 91 -1.48 10.31 -10.29
C ALA A 91 -2.51 10.68 -11.38
N ILE A 92 -3.78 10.70 -11.02
CA ILE A 92 -4.83 11.27 -11.86
C ILE A 92 -4.80 12.80 -11.72
N ASP A 93 -4.77 13.30 -10.49
CA ASP A 93 -4.55 14.71 -10.21
C ASP A 93 -3.06 15.06 -10.30
N LYS A 94 -2.69 15.68 -11.42
CA LYS A 94 -1.30 16.12 -11.69
C LYS A 94 -0.83 17.27 -10.80
N THR A 95 -1.72 17.85 -10.01
CA THR A 95 -1.39 18.91 -9.05
C THR A 95 -1.18 18.39 -7.63
N ALA A 96 -1.43 17.09 -7.37
CA ALA A 96 -1.35 16.47 -6.05
C ALA A 96 0.07 16.47 -5.45
N PHE A 97 1.10 16.57 -6.29
CA PHE A 97 2.50 16.59 -5.87
C PHE A 97 3.17 17.87 -6.35
N THR A 98 3.69 18.64 -5.39
CA THR A 98 4.52 19.80 -5.71
C THR A 98 5.92 19.36 -6.10
N LYS A 99 6.69 20.25 -6.73
CA LYS A 99 8.11 19.99 -6.99
C LYS A 99 8.89 19.68 -5.71
N ALA A 100 8.56 20.36 -4.61
CA ALA A 100 9.22 20.13 -3.33
C ALA A 100 8.95 18.72 -2.78
N ASP A 101 7.73 18.20 -2.97
CA ASP A 101 7.40 16.82 -2.56
C ASP A 101 8.21 15.81 -3.38
N ILE A 102 8.29 16.02 -4.71
CA ILE A 102 9.07 15.15 -5.59
C ILE A 102 10.55 15.16 -5.22
N GLU A 103 11.15 16.33 -4.99
CA GLU A 103 12.55 16.40 -4.54
C GLU A 103 12.74 15.73 -3.17
N ALA A 104 11.80 15.86 -2.24
CA ALA A 104 11.87 15.16 -0.96
C ALA A 104 11.84 13.62 -1.12
N PHE A 105 11.04 13.09 -2.06
CA PHE A 105 11.03 11.66 -2.36
C PHE A 105 12.33 11.20 -3.02
N LYS A 106 12.90 12.00 -3.93
CA LYS A 106 14.20 11.71 -4.56
C LYS A 106 15.32 11.73 -3.52
N ASP A 107 15.35 12.72 -2.65
CA ASP A 107 16.31 12.82 -1.54
C ASP A 107 16.22 11.62 -0.61
N ALA A 108 14.99 11.16 -0.30
CA ALA A 108 14.79 9.95 0.49
C ALA A 108 15.32 8.70 -0.23
N ALA A 109 15.05 8.56 -1.53
CA ALA A 109 15.54 7.46 -2.35
C ALA A 109 17.07 7.47 -2.53
N ALA A 110 17.69 8.65 -2.52
CA ALA A 110 19.12 8.85 -2.68
C ALA A 110 19.95 8.45 -1.45
N LYS A 111 19.31 8.31 -0.28
CA LYS A 111 20.00 7.88 0.94
C LYS A 111 20.63 6.49 0.74
N ARG A 112 21.84 6.32 1.27
CA ARG A 112 22.61 5.07 1.13
C ARG A 112 21.77 3.87 1.58
N GLY A 113 21.50 2.95 0.66
CA GLY A 113 20.75 1.72 0.89
C GLY A 113 19.22 1.87 0.83
N ALA A 114 18.67 3.07 0.61
CA ALA A 114 17.23 3.28 0.55
C ALA A 114 16.57 2.56 -0.64
N LEU A 115 17.12 2.70 -1.86
CA LEU A 115 16.62 1.96 -3.04
C LEU A 115 16.59 0.45 -2.79
N THR A 116 17.69 -0.12 -2.32
CA THR A 116 17.77 -1.55 -1.98
C THR A 116 16.76 -1.92 -0.90
N GLY A 117 16.60 -1.10 0.14
CA GLY A 117 15.60 -1.31 1.20
C GLY A 117 14.17 -1.35 0.66
N MET A 118 13.80 -0.40 -0.20
CA MET A 118 12.48 -0.36 -0.84
C MET A 118 12.25 -1.59 -1.72
N ILE A 119 13.21 -1.92 -2.58
CA ILE A 119 13.12 -3.07 -3.51
C ILE A 119 13.06 -4.41 -2.74
N ASN A 120 13.71 -4.50 -1.57
CA ASN A 120 13.73 -5.71 -0.78
C ASN A 120 12.34 -6.14 -0.29
N TYR A 121 11.35 -5.26 -0.15
CA TYR A 121 9.98 -5.67 0.14
C TYR A 121 9.46 -6.65 -0.93
N TYR A 122 9.68 -6.34 -2.20
CA TYR A 122 9.29 -7.18 -3.33
C TYR A 122 10.13 -8.45 -3.44
N ARG A 123 11.44 -8.38 -3.18
CA ARG A 123 12.32 -9.57 -3.20
C ARG A 123 11.94 -10.58 -2.13
N ASN A 124 11.66 -10.11 -0.92
CA ASN A 124 11.30 -10.99 0.19
C ASN A 124 9.97 -11.69 -0.04
N ILE A 125 9.05 -11.06 -0.74
CA ILE A 125 7.71 -11.61 -0.95
C ILE A 125 7.71 -12.94 -1.73
N LEU A 126 8.53 -13.05 -2.76
CA LEU A 126 8.67 -14.30 -3.51
C LEU A 126 9.51 -15.32 -2.74
N GLN A 127 10.52 -14.87 -1.99
CA GLN A 127 11.39 -15.75 -1.22
C GLN A 127 10.71 -16.39 -0.01
N THR A 128 9.86 -15.66 0.70
CA THR A 128 9.18 -16.14 1.91
C THR A 128 7.84 -16.82 1.62
N GLY A 129 7.37 -16.79 0.37
CA GLY A 129 6.02 -17.23 0.02
C GLY A 129 4.95 -16.46 0.80
N ALA A 130 5.19 -15.17 1.08
CA ALA A 130 4.22 -14.31 1.78
C ALA A 130 2.90 -14.18 1.01
N ILE A 131 2.94 -14.38 -0.32
CA ILE A 131 1.77 -14.41 -1.19
C ILE A 131 1.19 -15.81 -1.37
N ASN A 132 1.74 -16.84 -0.71
CA ASN A 132 1.15 -18.16 -0.81
C ASN A 132 -0.17 -18.18 -0.05
N SER A 133 -1.13 -18.94 -0.58
CA SER A 133 -2.39 -19.19 0.11
C SER A 133 -2.09 -19.78 1.49
N ARG A 134 -2.62 -19.13 2.53
CA ARG A 134 -2.59 -19.58 3.91
C ARG A 134 -4.02 -19.55 4.41
N ASN A 135 -4.31 -20.34 5.44
CA ASN A 135 -5.60 -20.23 6.10
C ASN A 135 -5.60 -18.95 6.94
N TRP A 136 -6.31 -17.92 6.47
CA TRP A 136 -6.44 -16.65 7.16
C TRP A 136 -7.64 -16.73 8.12
N GLY A 137 -7.42 -16.33 9.37
CA GLY A 137 -8.52 -16.08 10.31
C GLY A 137 -9.27 -14.79 9.94
N ALA A 138 -10.31 -14.48 10.71
CA ALA A 138 -11.00 -13.20 10.60
C ALA A 138 -10.39 -12.16 11.55
N ILE A 139 -10.19 -10.95 11.05
CA ILE A 139 -9.87 -9.76 11.84
C ILE A 139 -11.18 -9.21 12.41
N GLU A 140 -11.24 -9.09 13.73
CA GLU A 140 -12.38 -8.51 14.46
C GLU A 140 -12.24 -6.99 14.68
N ILE A 141 -11.07 -6.43 14.38
CA ILE A 141 -10.80 -4.99 14.53
C ILE A 141 -11.64 -4.21 13.51
N PRO A 142 -12.38 -3.16 13.93
CA PRO A 142 -13.03 -2.25 13.00
C PRO A 142 -12.03 -1.71 12.00
N THR A 143 -12.31 -1.88 10.72
CA THR A 143 -11.38 -1.58 9.65
C THR A 143 -12.02 -0.73 8.57
N LEU A 144 -11.39 0.40 8.26
CA LEU A 144 -11.70 1.23 7.10
C LEU A 144 -10.70 0.91 5.98
N MET A 145 -11.21 0.54 4.82
CA MET A 145 -10.42 0.47 3.60
C MET A 145 -10.82 1.61 2.67
N ILE A 146 -9.85 2.42 2.24
CA ILE A 146 -10.05 3.51 1.27
C ILE A 146 -9.31 3.14 -0.02
N TRP A 147 -9.98 3.29 -1.16
CA TRP A 147 -9.44 2.79 -2.42
C TRP A 147 -9.67 3.75 -3.59
N GLY A 148 -8.59 4.22 -4.21
CA GLY A 148 -8.63 4.93 -5.49
C GLY A 148 -8.86 3.98 -6.65
N GLU A 149 -9.91 4.19 -7.44
CA GLU A 149 -10.34 3.22 -8.46
C GLU A 149 -9.42 3.15 -9.70
N ASN A 150 -8.60 4.17 -9.94
CA ASN A 150 -7.72 4.30 -11.10
C ASN A 150 -6.26 3.99 -10.77
N ASP A 151 -6.05 3.05 -9.86
CA ASP A 151 -4.73 2.63 -9.41
C ASP A 151 -4.00 1.81 -10.50
N ALA A 152 -2.79 2.27 -10.84
CA ALA A 152 -1.95 1.65 -11.87
C ALA A 152 -1.41 0.28 -11.43
N ALA A 153 -1.16 0.09 -10.14
CA ALA A 153 -0.49 -1.07 -9.56
C ALA A 153 -1.48 -2.12 -9.01
N LEU A 154 -2.61 -1.71 -8.45
CA LEU A 154 -3.55 -2.58 -7.73
C LEU A 154 -4.98 -2.32 -8.21
N GLY A 155 -5.63 -3.31 -8.83
CA GLY A 155 -7.00 -3.16 -9.27
C GLY A 155 -8.02 -3.24 -8.12
N LYS A 156 -9.14 -2.51 -8.24
CA LYS A 156 -10.18 -2.47 -7.20
C LYS A 156 -10.84 -3.82 -6.94
N GLU A 157 -10.79 -4.74 -7.91
CA GLU A 157 -11.23 -6.12 -7.78
C GLU A 157 -10.53 -6.88 -6.65
N LEU A 158 -9.35 -6.42 -6.21
CA LEU A 158 -8.63 -6.99 -5.08
C LEU A 158 -9.28 -6.69 -3.73
N THR A 159 -10.28 -5.82 -3.68
CA THR A 159 -11.05 -5.54 -2.46
C THR A 159 -12.25 -6.47 -2.31
N TYR A 160 -12.71 -7.12 -3.39
CA TYR A 160 -13.96 -7.88 -3.40
C TYR A 160 -13.85 -9.16 -2.55
N GLY A 161 -14.77 -9.38 -1.63
CA GLY A 161 -14.71 -10.53 -0.72
C GLY A 161 -13.77 -10.33 0.47
N THR A 162 -13.30 -9.10 0.73
CA THR A 162 -12.48 -8.80 1.92
C THR A 162 -13.26 -9.01 3.22
N GLU A 163 -14.59 -8.89 3.18
CA GLU A 163 -15.52 -9.19 4.28
C GLU A 163 -15.44 -10.64 4.78
N ALA A 164 -14.87 -11.56 4.00
CA ALA A 164 -14.58 -12.91 4.46
C ALA A 164 -13.46 -12.94 5.52
N TYR A 165 -12.57 -11.95 5.51
CA TYR A 165 -11.38 -11.86 6.34
C TYR A 165 -11.46 -10.74 7.39
N VAL A 166 -12.40 -9.81 7.27
CA VAL A 166 -12.57 -8.67 8.17
C VAL A 166 -14.04 -8.54 8.54
N LYS A 167 -14.38 -8.71 9.82
CA LYS A 167 -15.77 -8.77 10.29
C LYS A 167 -16.48 -7.42 10.27
N ASP A 168 -15.79 -6.38 10.70
CA ASP A 168 -16.29 -5.00 10.69
C ASP A 168 -15.49 -4.20 9.67
N LEU A 169 -15.92 -4.29 8.40
CA LEU A 169 -15.28 -3.65 7.26
C LEU A 169 -16.13 -2.51 6.73
N THR A 170 -15.58 -1.30 6.74
CA THR A 170 -16.08 -0.17 5.97
C THR A 170 -15.19 0.01 4.73
N LEU A 171 -15.77 -0.05 3.54
CA LEU A 171 -15.04 0.16 2.28
C LEU A 171 -15.51 1.45 1.60
N LYS A 172 -14.56 2.31 1.24
CA LYS A 172 -14.82 3.60 0.56
C LYS A 172 -14.00 3.68 -0.72
N TYR A 173 -14.69 3.75 -1.86
CA TYR A 173 -14.05 3.98 -3.15
C TYR A 173 -14.00 5.47 -3.48
N ILE A 174 -12.91 5.87 -4.12
CA ILE A 174 -12.70 7.21 -4.63
C ILE A 174 -12.56 7.12 -6.16
N PRO A 175 -13.59 7.51 -6.93
CA PRO A 175 -13.53 7.50 -8.38
C PRO A 175 -12.54 8.56 -8.87
N ASN A 176 -11.90 8.33 -10.03
CA ASN A 176 -10.92 9.23 -10.64
C ASN A 176 -9.75 9.58 -9.72
N CYS A 177 -9.29 8.61 -8.92
CA CYS A 177 -8.19 8.77 -8.00
C CYS A 177 -7.24 7.58 -8.16
N SER A 178 -5.93 7.84 -8.15
CA SER A 178 -4.93 6.80 -8.36
C SER A 178 -4.63 6.05 -7.06
N HIS A 179 -3.46 5.42 -7.02
CA HIS A 179 -2.88 4.80 -5.84
C HIS A 179 -2.68 5.77 -4.66
N TRP A 180 -2.47 7.06 -4.92
CA TRP A 180 -2.06 8.07 -3.94
C TRP A 180 -3.24 8.83 -3.31
N VAL A 181 -4.25 8.11 -2.80
CA VAL A 181 -5.54 8.70 -2.37
C VAL A 181 -5.40 9.87 -1.39
N GLN A 182 -4.48 9.78 -0.43
CA GLN A 182 -4.27 10.81 0.58
C GLN A 182 -3.59 12.07 0.02
N GLN A 183 -2.89 12.00 -1.11
CA GLN A 183 -2.33 13.17 -1.79
C GLN A 183 -3.30 13.77 -2.82
N GLU A 184 -4.03 12.93 -3.55
CA GLU A 184 -4.93 13.41 -4.61
C GLU A 184 -6.29 13.86 -4.09
N GLN A 185 -6.82 13.20 -3.06
CA GLN A 185 -8.14 13.50 -2.51
C GLN A 185 -8.07 13.68 -0.98
N PRO A 186 -7.18 14.57 -0.47
CA PRO A 186 -6.90 14.68 0.97
C PRO A 186 -8.13 15.05 1.78
N ASN A 187 -9.01 15.92 1.27
CA ASN A 187 -10.22 16.33 1.96
C ASN A 187 -11.20 15.16 2.13
N LEU A 188 -11.37 14.36 1.09
CA LEU A 188 -12.28 13.22 1.10
C LEU A 188 -11.74 12.07 1.96
N VAL A 189 -10.44 11.77 1.85
CA VAL A 189 -9.77 10.80 2.73
C VAL A 189 -9.91 11.21 4.20
N ASN A 190 -9.61 12.47 4.53
CA ASN A 190 -9.77 12.99 5.88
C ASN A 190 -11.22 12.94 6.36
N GLN A 191 -12.20 13.20 5.49
CA GLN A 191 -13.61 13.06 5.82
C GLN A 191 -13.94 11.60 6.18
N TYR A 192 -13.58 10.63 5.33
CA TYR A 192 -13.82 9.21 5.60
C TYR A 192 -13.14 8.73 6.88
N MET A 193 -11.90 9.15 7.13
CA MET A 193 -11.20 8.84 8.37
C MET A 193 -11.94 9.43 9.57
N ARG A 194 -12.38 10.70 9.52
CA ARG A 194 -13.13 11.32 10.63
C ARG A 194 -14.44 10.61 10.90
N GLU A 195 -15.23 10.33 9.86
CA GLU A 195 -16.51 9.61 9.96
C GLU A 195 -16.33 8.23 10.60
N PHE A 196 -15.25 7.53 10.26
CA PHE A 196 -14.94 6.22 10.81
C PHE A 196 -14.40 6.26 12.24
N LEU A 197 -13.73 7.36 12.62
CA LEU A 197 -13.14 7.50 13.95
C LEU A 197 -14.14 7.93 15.02
N LEU A 198 -15.14 8.72 14.64
CA LEU A 198 -16.29 9.08 15.48
C LEU A 198 -17.13 7.86 15.86
#